data_AF-A0A3D3DHW6-F1
#
_entry.id   AF-A0A3D3DHW6-F1
#
_cell.length_a   1.000
_cell.length_b   1.000
_cell.length_c   1.000
_cell.angle_alpha   90.00
_cell.angle_beta   90.00
_cell.angle_gamma   90.00
#
_symmetry.space_group_name_H-M   'P 1'
#
loop_
_entity.id
_entity.type
_entity.pdbx_description
1 polymer ?
#
loop_
_entity_poly.entity_id
_entity_poly.type
_entity_poly.pdbx_seq_one_letter_code
_entity_poly.pdbx_strand_id
1 'polypeptide(L)'
;MICLIAGYRKTMITQKRCPFCQTPAVMGCPHLAIAVEGRDFVRRCVELCQGQKQWRALAELRQRQRQATGEWTPERDDYTWLETAFCEEFLKPLSWFGGLEHEWRIGPKGNQAGFLVLLWSKDPRRLWWQLRDELERQAQEPFPGKRRKVKGQSPRASRRDGDLRLL
;
A
#
# COMPACT_ATOMS: atom_id res chain seq x y z
N MET A 1 -26.38 13.12 3.04
CA MET A 1 -27.02 12.88 4.35
C MET A 1 -25.91 12.62 5.35
N ILE A 2 -25.54 13.63 6.14
CA ILE A 2 -24.40 13.57 7.08
C ILE A 2 -25.00 13.26 8.46
N CYS A 3 -24.76 12.06 8.98
CA CYS A 3 -25.08 11.73 10.36
C CYS A 3 -24.13 12.50 11.29
N LEU A 4 -24.60 13.63 11.81
CA LEU A 4 -23.99 14.35 12.91
C LEU A 4 -24.23 13.54 14.19
N ILE A 5 -23.19 12.87 14.71
CA ILE A 5 -23.24 12.27 16.04
C ILE A 5 -23.05 13.40 17.05
N ALA A 6 -24.16 13.83 17.63
CA ALA A 6 -24.20 14.72 18.78
C ALA A 6 -23.55 14.04 20.01
N GLY A 7 -22.63 14.75 20.66
CA GLY A 7 -22.25 14.47 22.05
C GLY A 7 -20.96 13.66 22.28
N TYR A 8 -19.80 14.18 21.89
CA TYR A 8 -18.49 13.68 22.37
C TYR A 8 -17.57 14.84 22.80
N ARG A 9 -17.81 15.38 24.00
CA ARG A 9 -16.86 16.24 24.74
C ARG A 9 -16.40 15.45 25.98
N LYS A 10 -15.08 15.21 26.12
CA LYS A 10 -14.36 14.35 27.10
C LYS A 10 -14.10 12.95 26.55
N THR A 11 -12.88 12.50 26.23
CA THR A 11 -11.52 12.87 26.67
C THR A 11 -10.56 12.54 25.53
N MET A 12 -10.08 13.55 24.80
CA MET A 12 -9.05 13.36 23.77
C MET A 12 -7.71 13.74 24.39
N ILE A 13 -6.84 12.75 24.58
CA ILE A 13 -5.53 12.98 25.23
C ILE A 13 -4.59 13.75 24.30
N THR A 14 -4.76 13.68 22.98
CA THR A 14 -4.10 14.58 22.02
C THR A 14 -4.95 14.72 20.76
N GLN A 15 -5.55 15.89 20.55
CA GLN A 15 -6.32 16.14 19.33
C GLN A 15 -5.37 16.47 18.18
N LYS A 16 -5.20 15.52 17.25
CA LYS A 16 -4.37 15.74 16.06
C LYS A 16 -4.96 16.82 15.17
N ARG A 17 -4.07 17.65 14.61
CA ARG A 17 -4.42 18.78 13.74
C ARG A 17 -4.00 18.46 12.32
N CYS A 18 -4.82 18.88 11.37
CA CYS A 18 -4.50 18.74 9.97
C CYS A 18 -3.18 19.45 9.63
N PRO A 19 -2.24 18.79 8.94
CA PRO A 19 -0.96 19.40 8.57
C PRO A 19 -1.10 20.54 7.55
N PHE A 20 -2.25 20.66 6.88
CA PHE A 20 -2.48 21.66 5.81
C PHE A 20 -3.25 22.89 6.29
N CYS A 21 -4.37 22.68 7.00
CA CYS A 21 -5.26 23.78 7.41
C CYS A 21 -5.39 23.94 8.92
N GLN A 22 -4.64 23.17 9.71
CA GLN A 22 -4.63 23.20 11.18
C GLN A 22 -5.98 22.89 11.85
N THR A 23 -6.99 22.53 11.06
CA THR A 23 -8.31 22.10 11.54
C THR A 23 -8.15 20.79 12.31
N PRO A 24 -8.59 20.73 13.58
CA PRO A 24 -8.54 19.49 14.33
C PRO A 24 -9.34 18.35 13.65
N ALA A 25 -8.82 17.12 13.73
CA ALA A 25 -9.39 15.95 13.06
C ALA A 25 -10.88 15.73 13.34
N VAL A 26 -11.33 16.08 14.55
CA VAL A 26 -12.70 15.85 15.01
C VAL A 26 -13.73 16.76 14.38
N MET A 27 -13.30 17.88 13.80
CA MET A 27 -14.19 18.87 13.19
C MET A 27 -14.51 18.54 11.72
N GLY A 28 -14.18 17.33 11.25
CA GLY A 28 -14.48 16.90 9.88
C GLY A 28 -13.65 17.65 8.84
N CYS A 29 -12.32 17.66 9.01
CA CYS A 29 -11.42 18.32 8.08
C CYS A 29 -11.49 17.68 6.68
N PRO A 30 -11.59 18.46 5.58
CA PRO A 30 -11.63 17.92 4.22
C PRO A 30 -10.33 17.20 3.80
N HIS A 31 -9.22 17.46 4.49
CA HIS A 31 -7.94 16.79 4.26
C HIS A 31 -7.80 15.46 5.02
N LEU A 32 -8.73 15.14 5.93
CA LEU A 32 -8.74 13.86 6.63
C LEU A 32 -9.33 12.82 5.69
N ALA A 33 -8.47 11.99 5.10
CA ALA A 33 -8.89 10.98 4.13
C ALA A 33 -9.62 9.83 4.82
N ILE A 34 -9.06 9.33 5.93
CA ILE A 34 -9.70 8.37 6.84
C ILE A 34 -9.19 8.51 8.27
N ALA A 35 -10.04 8.11 9.22
CA ALA A 35 -9.68 7.82 10.60
C ALA A 35 -10.34 6.49 11.01
N VAL A 36 -9.54 5.45 11.20
CA VAL A 36 -10.02 4.07 11.44
C VAL A 36 -9.09 3.35 12.41
N GLU A 37 -9.53 2.22 12.99
CA GLU A 37 -8.66 1.40 13.82
C GLU A 37 -7.50 0.81 12.99
N GLY A 38 -6.32 0.66 13.60
CA GLY A 38 -5.12 0.19 12.89
C GLY A 38 -5.33 -1.14 12.15
N ARG A 39 -6.00 -2.10 12.79
CA ARG A 39 -6.33 -3.40 12.17
C ARG A 39 -7.20 -3.29 10.91
N ASP A 40 -7.97 -2.22 10.78
CA ASP A 40 -8.88 -1.99 9.66
C ASP A 40 -8.27 -1.08 8.59
N PHE A 41 -7.12 -0.46 8.85
CA PHE A 41 -6.54 0.59 8.01
C PHE A 41 -6.35 0.15 6.56
N VAL A 42 -5.63 -0.94 6.34
CA VAL A 42 -5.33 -1.44 4.98
C VAL A 42 -6.62 -1.83 4.27
N ARG A 43 -7.51 -2.58 4.93
CA ARG A 43 -8.82 -2.96 4.39
C ARG A 43 -9.61 -1.74 3.93
N ARG A 44 -9.67 -0.69 4.75
CA ARG A 44 -10.42 0.54 4.45
C ARG A 44 -9.79 1.36 3.32
N CYS A 45 -8.46 1.42 3.25
CA CYS A 45 -7.76 2.03 2.11
C CYS A 45 -8.12 1.33 0.79
N VAL A 46 -8.06 0.00 0.77
CA VAL A 46 -8.42 -0.81 -0.41
C VAL A 46 -9.89 -0.64 -0.79
N GLU A 47 -10.79 -0.54 0.20
CA GLU A 47 -12.21 -0.27 -0.03
C GLU A 47 -12.47 1.08 -0.67
N LEU A 48 -11.86 2.15 -0.15
CA LEU A 48 -12.09 3.51 -0.61
C LEU A 48 -11.47 3.79 -1.98
N CYS A 49 -10.35 3.15 -2.31
CA CYS A 49 -9.81 3.20 -3.67
C CYS A 49 -10.49 2.23 -4.64
N GLN A 50 -11.42 1.39 -4.17
CA GLN A 50 -12.09 0.34 -4.96
C GLN A 50 -11.08 -0.63 -5.59
N GLY A 51 -9.99 -0.92 -4.88
CA GLY A 51 -8.84 -1.68 -5.36
C GLY A 51 -8.88 -3.17 -5.01
N GLN A 52 -10.01 -3.72 -4.56
CA GLN A 52 -10.09 -5.09 -4.02
C GLN A 52 -9.62 -6.16 -5.00
N LYS A 53 -9.81 -5.94 -6.32
CA LYS A 53 -9.35 -6.88 -7.35
C LYS A 53 -7.82 -6.82 -7.50
N GLN A 54 -7.28 -5.61 -7.60
CA GLN A 54 -5.84 -5.34 -7.72
C GLN A 54 -5.09 -5.83 -6.48
N TRP A 55 -5.64 -5.56 -5.30
CA TRP A 55 -5.07 -6.01 -4.03
C TRP A 55 -4.98 -7.54 -3.93
N ARG A 56 -6.03 -8.26 -4.33
CA ARG A 56 -6.01 -9.73 -4.39
C ARG A 56 -4.96 -10.24 -5.38
N ALA A 57 -4.90 -9.67 -6.59
CA ALA A 57 -3.91 -10.04 -7.58
C ALA A 57 -2.47 -9.82 -7.08
N LEU A 58 -2.22 -8.70 -6.39
CA LEU A 58 -0.92 -8.39 -5.80
C LEU A 58 -0.54 -9.36 -4.68
N ALA A 59 -1.50 -9.71 -3.81
CA ALA A 59 -1.29 -10.69 -2.74
C ALA A 59 -0.94 -12.07 -3.32
N GLU A 60 -1.70 -12.55 -4.31
CA GLU A 60 -1.41 -13.80 -5.03
C GLU A 60 -0.05 -13.78 -5.72
N LEU A 61 0.30 -12.66 -6.37
CA LEU A 61 1.60 -12.49 -7.02
C LEU A 61 2.75 -12.62 -6.02
N ARG A 62 2.68 -11.91 -4.88
CA ARG A 62 3.72 -11.97 -3.84
C ARG A 62 3.79 -13.31 -3.15
N GLN A 63 2.66 -13.98 -2.93
CA GLN A 63 2.63 -15.33 -2.40
C GLN A 63 3.37 -16.29 -3.32
N ARG A 64 3.09 -16.25 -4.63
CA ARG A 64 3.82 -17.04 -5.64
C ARG A 64 5.32 -16.71 -5.66
N GLN A 65 5.68 -15.44 -5.51
CA GLN A 65 7.10 -15.03 -5.43
C GLN A 65 7.80 -15.65 -4.22
N ARG A 66 7.21 -15.57 -3.03
CA ARG A 66 7.79 -16.14 -1.79
C ARG A 66 7.90 -17.66 -1.86
N GLN A 67 6.92 -18.32 -2.45
CA GLN A 67 6.97 -19.77 -2.68
C GLN A 67 8.13 -20.13 -3.62
N ALA A 68 8.35 -19.35 -4.67
CA ALA A 68 9.44 -19.57 -5.61
C ALA A 68 10.83 -19.30 -5.02
N THR A 69 10.96 -18.38 -4.05
CA THR A 69 12.23 -18.07 -3.37
C THR A 69 12.51 -18.95 -2.15
N GLY A 70 11.53 -19.77 -1.72
CA GLY A 70 11.64 -20.59 -0.51
C GLY A 70 11.49 -19.82 0.80
N GLU A 71 11.07 -18.55 0.74
CA GLU A 71 10.89 -17.67 1.91
C GLU A 71 9.45 -17.72 2.48
N TRP A 72 8.63 -18.64 1.99
CA TRP A 72 7.23 -18.79 2.39
C TRP A 72 7.11 -19.57 3.71
N THR A 73 6.40 -19.00 4.69
CA THR A 73 5.94 -19.69 5.90
C THR A 73 4.47 -19.36 6.16
N PRO A 74 3.64 -20.32 6.64
CA PRO A 74 2.21 -20.12 6.87
C PRO A 74 1.87 -18.94 7.80
N GLU A 75 2.73 -18.66 8.76
CA GLU A 75 2.54 -17.61 9.78
C GLU A 75 2.65 -16.19 9.20
N ARG A 76 3.17 -16.04 7.97
CA ARG A 76 3.36 -14.75 7.28
C ARG A 76 2.18 -14.35 6.37
N ASP A 77 1.22 -15.25 6.13
CA ASP A 77 0.10 -15.02 5.20
C ASP A 77 -1.08 -14.25 5.83
N ASP A 78 -1.27 -14.32 7.17
CA ASP A 78 -2.44 -13.68 7.82
C ASP A 78 -2.21 -12.21 8.26
N TYR A 79 -0.96 -11.74 8.27
CA TYR A 79 -0.56 -10.44 8.86
C TYR A 79 0.14 -9.49 7.89
N THR A 80 0.12 -9.78 6.59
CA THR A 80 1.22 -9.35 5.71
C THR A 80 1.36 -7.83 5.56
N TRP A 81 0.38 -7.04 5.98
CA TRP A 81 0.48 -5.57 5.96
C TRP A 81 0.08 -4.93 7.28
N LEU A 82 1.09 -4.59 8.08
CA LEU A 82 0.97 -3.53 9.08
C LEU A 82 0.68 -2.20 8.37
N GLU A 83 -0.05 -1.31 9.04
CA GLU A 83 -0.37 0.03 8.52
C GLU A 83 0.88 0.83 8.13
N THR A 84 1.96 0.65 8.89
CA THR A 84 3.27 1.26 8.62
C THR A 84 3.88 0.74 7.32
N ALA A 85 3.94 -0.58 7.14
CA ALA A 85 4.47 -1.18 5.92
C ALA A 85 3.65 -0.77 4.68
N PHE A 86 2.32 -0.79 4.80
CA PHE A 86 1.44 -0.33 3.72
C PHE A 86 1.66 1.15 3.38
N CYS A 87 1.90 1.97 4.41
CA CYS A 87 2.16 3.39 4.24
C CYS A 87 3.48 3.66 3.51
N GLU A 88 4.58 3.02 3.93
CA GLU A 88 5.89 3.16 3.28
C GLU A 88 5.82 2.79 1.80
N GLU A 89 5.15 1.69 1.48
CA GLU A 89 5.20 1.12 0.15
C GLU A 89 4.18 1.73 -0.82
N PHE A 90 2.95 1.99 -0.38
CA PHE A 90 1.88 2.40 -1.27
C PHE A 90 1.43 3.84 -1.09
N LEU A 91 1.58 4.43 0.10
CA LEU A 91 1.04 5.76 0.37
C LEU A 91 2.08 6.86 0.22
N LYS A 92 3.28 6.69 0.80
CA LYS A 92 4.35 7.70 0.71
C LYS A 92 4.76 8.07 -0.73
N PRO A 93 4.78 7.14 -1.71
CA PRO A 93 5.07 7.51 -3.10
C PRO A 93 4.00 8.39 -3.75
N LEU A 94 2.79 8.45 -3.20
CA LEU A 94 1.67 9.16 -3.81
C LEU A 94 1.81 10.67 -3.59
N SER A 95 1.63 11.46 -4.65
CA SER A 95 1.78 12.91 -4.63
C SER A 95 0.77 13.62 -3.71
N TRP A 96 -0.38 12.97 -3.47
CA TRP A 96 -1.46 13.49 -2.63
C TRP A 96 -1.39 12.99 -1.18
N PHE A 97 -0.40 12.18 -0.82
CA PHE A 97 -0.17 11.77 0.56
C PHE A 97 0.22 12.97 1.42
N GLY A 98 -0.41 13.08 2.59
CA GLY A 98 -0.22 14.20 3.52
C GLY A 98 0.31 13.82 4.88
N GLY A 99 0.47 12.52 5.17
CA GLY A 99 0.97 12.02 6.44
C GLY A 99 0.08 10.93 7.01
N LEU A 100 0.72 10.08 7.82
CA LEU A 100 0.07 9.07 8.63
C LEU A 100 0.33 9.41 10.09
N GLU A 101 -0.72 9.46 10.89
CA GLU A 101 -0.61 9.70 12.33
C GLU A 101 -1.35 8.64 13.11
N HIS A 102 -0.90 8.44 14.34
CA HIS A 102 -1.51 7.53 15.29
C HIS A 102 -2.09 8.32 16.46
N GLU A 103 -3.33 8.01 16.83
CA GLU A 103 -4.04 8.64 17.94
C GLU A 103 -4.60 7.54 18.84
N TRP A 104 -4.25 7.59 20.13
CA TRP A 104 -4.92 6.77 21.13
C TRP A 104 -6.16 7.51 21.63
N ARG A 105 -7.32 6.89 21.51
CA ARG A 105 -8.57 7.42 22.07
C ARG A 105 -8.99 6.60 23.26
N ILE A 106 -9.38 7.27 24.34
CA ILE A 106 -10.06 6.66 25.49
C ILE A 106 -11.51 7.12 25.44
N GLY A 107 -12.41 6.21 25.09
CA GLY A 107 -13.84 6.49 25.15
C GLY A 107 -14.36 6.53 26.60
N PRO A 108 -15.59 7.03 26.81
CA PRO A 108 -16.19 7.21 28.13
C PRO A 108 -16.41 5.91 28.93
N LYS A 109 -16.32 4.74 28.29
CA LYS A 109 -16.37 3.42 28.92
C LYS A 109 -14.99 2.76 28.81
N GLY A 110 -14.58 2.01 29.84
CA GLY A 110 -13.24 1.40 29.94
C GLY A 110 -12.86 0.44 28.80
N ASN A 111 -13.82 0.02 27.97
CA ASN A 111 -13.63 -0.82 26.78
C ASN A 111 -13.61 -0.05 25.45
N GLN A 112 -13.72 1.27 25.47
CA GLN A 112 -13.72 2.12 24.27
C GLN A 112 -12.36 2.79 24.06
N ALA A 113 -11.30 2.18 24.59
CA ALA A 113 -9.94 2.57 24.25
C ALA A 113 -9.55 1.94 22.91
N GLY A 114 -9.05 2.75 21.98
CA GLY A 114 -8.72 2.27 20.63
C GLY A 114 -7.56 3.03 20.00
N PHE A 115 -6.72 2.28 19.28
CA PHE A 115 -5.64 2.80 18.44
C PHE A 115 -6.21 3.18 17.08
N LEU A 116 -6.25 4.48 16.79
CA LEU A 116 -6.67 5.00 15.51
C LEU A 116 -5.47 5.38 14.65
N VAL A 117 -5.59 5.09 13.37
CA VAL A 117 -4.73 5.56 12.31
C VAL A 117 -5.47 6.66 11.56
N LEU A 118 -4.84 7.82 11.43
CA LEU A 118 -5.32 8.97 10.69
C LEU A 118 -4.46 9.11 9.43
N LEU A 119 -5.13 9.14 8.28
CA LEU A 119 -4.48 9.41 6.99
C LEU A 119 -4.88 10.79 6.51
N TRP A 120 -3.86 11.63 6.31
CA TRP A 120 -4.01 12.98 5.78
C TRP A 120 -3.71 13.01 4.30
N SER A 121 -4.42 13.86 3.56
CA SER A 121 -4.20 14.10 2.15
C SER A 121 -4.53 15.53 1.76
N LYS A 122 -3.82 16.06 0.77
CA LYS A 122 -4.14 17.35 0.13
C LYS A 122 -5.50 17.31 -0.58
N ASP A 123 -5.86 16.15 -1.13
CA ASP A 123 -7.16 15.88 -1.77
C ASP A 123 -7.43 14.37 -1.66
N PRO A 124 -8.28 13.94 -0.71
CA PRO A 124 -8.58 12.53 -0.51
C PRO A 124 -9.12 11.82 -1.75
N ARG A 125 -9.87 12.52 -2.63
CA ARG A 125 -10.38 11.88 -3.85
C ARG A 125 -9.21 11.49 -4.74
N ARG A 126 -8.29 12.43 -5.01
CA ARG A 126 -7.11 12.17 -5.85
C ARG A 126 -6.17 11.14 -5.23
N LEU A 127 -6.04 11.12 -3.90
CA LEU A 127 -5.31 10.07 -3.20
C LEU A 127 -5.84 8.68 -3.54
N TRP A 128 -7.16 8.48 -3.48
CA TRP A 128 -7.78 7.18 -3.76
C TRP A 128 -7.60 6.74 -5.21
N TRP A 129 -7.69 7.68 -6.16
CA TRP A 129 -7.37 7.40 -7.56
C TRP A 129 -5.92 6.93 -7.71
N GLN A 130 -4.95 7.68 -7.17
CA GLN A 130 -3.53 7.31 -7.25
C GLN A 130 -3.21 5.99 -6.57
N LEU A 131 -3.83 5.72 -5.40
CA LEU A 131 -3.62 4.46 -4.70
C LEU A 131 -4.09 3.28 -5.54
N ARG A 132 -5.27 3.38 -6.19
CA ARG A 132 -5.76 2.32 -7.06
C ARG A 132 -4.81 2.07 -8.23
N ASP A 133 -4.34 3.13 -8.87
CA ASP A 133 -3.43 3.05 -10.01
C ASP A 133 -2.08 2.45 -9.59
N GLU A 134 -1.58 2.76 -8.38
CA GLU A 134 -0.35 2.18 -7.83
C GLU A 134 -0.50 0.69 -7.52
N LEU A 135 -1.63 0.28 -6.93
CA LEU A 135 -1.94 -1.15 -6.72
C LEU A 135 -2.00 -1.91 -8.04
N GLU A 136 -2.61 -1.31 -9.07
CA GLU A 136 -2.69 -1.90 -10.41
C GLU A 136 -1.30 -2.02 -11.05
N ARG A 137 -0.50 -0.97 -10.98
CA ARG A 137 0.87 -0.94 -11.50
C ARG A 137 1.72 -2.06 -10.89
N GLN A 138 1.72 -2.18 -9.56
CA GLN A 138 2.49 -3.21 -8.86
C GLN A 138 1.98 -4.63 -9.12
N ALA A 139 0.66 -4.83 -9.27
CA ALA A 139 0.10 -6.13 -9.61
C ALA A 139 0.49 -6.60 -11.03
N GLN A 140 0.87 -5.66 -11.91
CA GLN A 140 1.32 -5.95 -13.27
C GLN A 140 2.83 -6.04 -13.41
N GLU A 141 3.62 -5.68 -12.38
CA GLU A 141 5.08 -5.70 -12.50
C GLU A 141 5.60 -7.13 -12.67
N PRO A 142 6.29 -7.42 -13.79
CA PRO A 142 6.83 -8.73 -14.05
C PRO A 142 8.01 -9.02 -13.11
N PHE A 143 8.08 -10.27 -12.67
CA PHE A 143 9.15 -10.83 -11.84
C PHE A 143 10.57 -10.40 -12.30
N PRO A 144 11.42 -9.83 -11.42
CA PRO A 144 12.79 -9.46 -11.79
C PRO A 144 13.68 -10.67 -12.15
N GLY A 145 13.26 -11.91 -11.90
CA GLY A 145 13.99 -13.12 -12.31
C GLY A 145 13.62 -13.66 -13.70
N LYS A 146 12.74 -12.99 -14.47
CA LYS A 146 12.66 -13.19 -15.93
C LYS A 146 13.10 -11.91 -16.61
N ARG A 147 14.39 -11.58 -16.53
CA ARG A 147 15.03 -10.86 -17.64
C ARG A 147 14.65 -11.61 -18.90
N ARG A 148 13.84 -11.01 -19.78
CA ARG A 148 13.71 -11.48 -21.17
C ARG A 148 15.16 -11.62 -21.62
N LYS A 149 15.63 -12.85 -21.87
CA LYS A 149 16.80 -13.07 -22.71
C LYS A 149 16.45 -12.33 -23.99
N VAL A 150 16.99 -11.13 -24.16
CA VAL A 150 17.11 -10.51 -25.47
C VAL A 150 17.71 -11.62 -26.31
N LYS A 151 16.98 -12.06 -27.34
CA LYS A 151 17.39 -13.11 -28.25
C LYS A 151 18.57 -12.52 -29.03
N GLY A 152 19.73 -12.50 -28.37
CA GLY A 152 20.99 -12.07 -28.94
C GLY A 152 21.19 -12.94 -30.16
N GLN A 153 21.25 -12.28 -31.30
CA GLN A 153 21.58 -12.88 -32.57
C GLN A 153 22.79 -13.78 -32.37
N SER A 154 22.61 -15.06 -32.69
CA SER A 154 23.70 -16.02 -32.75
C SER A 154 24.77 -15.46 -33.69
N PRO A 155 26.00 -15.21 -33.22
CA PRO A 155 27.11 -15.01 -34.14
C PRO A 155 27.32 -16.36 -34.82
N ARG A 156 27.07 -16.41 -36.13
CA ARG A 156 27.46 -17.56 -36.96
C ARG A 156 28.94 -17.81 -36.71
N ALA A 157 29.26 -18.97 -36.15
CA ALA A 157 30.60 -19.49 -36.09
C ALA A 157 31.12 -19.66 -37.53
N SER A 158 31.96 -18.73 -37.98
CA SER A 158 32.81 -18.98 -39.14
C SER A 158 33.97 -19.85 -38.68
N ARG A 159 33.79 -21.17 -38.79
CA ARG A 159 34.88 -22.14 -38.76
C ARG A 159 34.97 -22.78 -40.13
N ARG A 160 35.96 -22.36 -40.91
CA ARG A 160 36.69 -23.26 -41.82
C ARG A 160 38.15 -22.89 -41.71
N ASP A 161 38.86 -23.74 -40.99
CA ASP A 161 40.30 -23.84 -41.04
C ASP A 161 40.65 -25.32 -41.25
N GLY A 162 41.65 -25.55 -42.09
CA GLY A 162 42.25 -26.84 -42.44
C GLY A 162 41.47 -27.69 -43.44
N ASP A 163 42.04 -27.98 -44.62
CA ASP A 163 43.09 -28.99 -44.63
C ASP A 163 43.85 -29.04 -45.97
N LEU A 164 45.15 -29.25 -45.81
CA LEU A 164 46.19 -29.44 -46.77
C LEU A 164 46.13 -30.89 -47.28
N ARG A 165 45.92 -31.14 -48.59
CA ARG A 165 46.25 -32.43 -49.20
C ARG A 165 46.82 -32.26 -50.61
N LEU A 166 48.12 -32.54 -50.70
CA LEU A 166 48.82 -33.36 -51.71
C LEU A 166 48.14 -33.49 -53.08
N LEU A 167 48.76 -32.91 -54.11
CA LEU A 167 49.51 -33.61 -55.17
C LEU A 167 50.41 -32.60 -55.90
#